data_AF-A0A660WB27-F1
#
_entry.id   AF-A0A660WB27-F1
#
_cell.length_a   1.000
_cell.length_b   1.000
_cell.length_c   1.000
_cell.angle_alpha   90.00
_cell.angle_beta   90.00
_cell.angle_gamma   90.00
#
_symmetry.space_group_name_H-M   'P 1'
#
loop_
_entity.id
_entity.type
_entity.pdbx_description
1 polymer ?
#
loop_
_entity_poly.entity_id
_entity_poly.type
_entity_poly.pdbx_seq_one_letter_code
_entity_poly.pdbx_strand_id
1 'polypeptide(L)'
;MKEDIVREFEESLDDLAAAVVAAEPDDLPILGEINNSFNKLAELDRIPPVVRLLAQEGASLAEKIVLRETDDPDMAIARLGQAVEALQQIAKCVAREEPLDTVELPDWFEYDATGEKTTGETTSDAAAEDTPQDSQTDSAGEDANIFDLPADADTDLVAEFITESLDHIVNSEGALLELEANQDPEQINTIFRAFHTIKGTSGFLGLAAVNKVAHKAETLLDRARKGEIVITGGYADLVLDSCDMLKKLIEYVSARLEGADCSMPEGVDDLIARLESPDLSVAEGPEAPRLGDILVAEGKATREDVEAVAAEGGKEKIGTRLIKKNVAKSKDVAKAIRTQKAVAGKTAESSVRVTTGRLDTLINMVGEMVIAQAMVAQDPVVVKNDSQALGRNIAQLGKITRELQELTLSMRMVPLKNTFQKMA
;
A
#
# COMPACT_ATOMS: atom_id res chain seq x y z
N MET A 1 3.37 37.33 13.44
CA MET A 1 3.21 36.34 12.34
C MET A 1 4.52 35.70 11.91
N LYS A 2 5.58 36.43 11.51
CA LYS A 2 6.90 35.81 11.29
C LYS A 2 7.60 35.43 12.60
N GLU A 3 7.53 36.30 13.61
CA GLU A 3 8.12 36.04 14.95
C GLU A 3 7.47 34.86 15.67
N ASP A 4 6.15 34.66 15.53
CA ASP A 4 5.43 33.56 16.19
C ASP A 4 5.85 32.19 15.64
N ILE A 5 6.05 32.09 14.32
CA ILE A 5 6.49 30.86 13.65
C ILE A 5 7.95 30.53 14.00
N VAL A 6 8.83 31.54 14.05
CA VAL A 6 10.22 31.34 14.47
C VAL A 6 10.28 30.88 15.92
N ARG A 7 9.44 31.45 16.80
CA ARG A 7 9.37 31.04 18.21
C ARG A 7 8.88 29.60 18.38
N GLU A 8 7.85 29.20 17.65
CA GLU A 8 7.30 27.84 17.67
C GLU A 8 8.29 26.80 17.10
N PHE A 9 9.06 27.20 16.07
CA PHE A 9 10.14 26.42 15.51
C PHE A 9 11.32 26.25 16.48
N GLU A 10 11.76 27.31 17.14
CA GLU A 10 12.83 27.27 18.15
C GLU A 10 12.43 26.44 19.38
N GLU A 11 11.20 26.62 19.88
CA GLU A 11 10.68 25.85 21.02
C GLU A 11 10.60 24.35 20.72
N SER A 12 10.11 23.98 19.54
CA SER A 12 10.05 22.57 19.10
C SER A 12 11.44 21.96 18.86
N LEU A 13 12.44 22.78 18.51
CA LEU A 13 13.82 22.34 18.32
C LEU A 13 14.58 22.14 19.63
N ASP A 14 14.32 22.96 20.64
CA ASP A 14 14.95 22.83 21.95
C ASP A 14 14.48 21.53 22.65
N ASP A 15 13.19 21.22 22.56
CA ASP A 15 12.62 19.97 23.09
C ASP A 15 13.20 18.74 22.37
N LEU A 16 13.27 18.79 21.03
CA LEU A 16 13.88 17.73 20.23
C LEU A 16 15.37 17.53 20.57
N ALA A 17 16.11 18.62 20.76
CA ALA A 17 17.53 18.55 21.10
C ALA A 17 17.77 17.93 22.48
N ALA A 18 16.92 18.26 23.46
CA ALA A 18 16.98 17.65 24.78
C ALA A 18 16.71 16.13 24.71
N ALA A 19 15.71 15.73 23.93
CA ALA A 19 15.36 14.31 23.74
C ALA A 19 16.48 13.53 23.05
N VAL A 20 17.07 14.04 21.97
CA VAL A 20 18.18 13.38 21.26
C VAL A 20 19.44 13.25 22.12
N VAL A 21 19.72 14.21 22.99
CA VAL A 21 20.87 14.14 23.92
C VAL A 21 20.66 13.08 25.01
N ALA A 22 19.42 12.85 25.42
CA ALA A 22 19.05 11.84 26.41
C ALA A 22 18.83 10.45 25.80
N ALA A 23 18.90 10.31 24.48
CA ALA A 23 18.58 9.08 23.78
C ALA A 23 19.59 7.97 24.04
N GLU A 24 19.10 6.82 24.47
CA GLU A 24 19.83 5.55 24.48
C GLU A 24 19.20 4.59 23.46
N PRO A 25 19.97 3.68 22.82
CA PRO A 25 19.47 2.73 21.82
C PRO A 25 18.27 1.88 22.27
N ASP A 26 18.20 1.59 23.57
CA ASP A 26 17.17 0.73 24.17
C ASP A 26 16.00 1.53 24.79
N ASP A 27 16.07 2.87 24.84
CA ASP A 27 15.04 3.73 25.42
C ASP A 27 13.97 4.10 24.37
N LEU A 28 13.07 3.14 24.13
CA LEU A 28 11.97 3.28 23.16
C LEU A 28 11.07 4.50 23.42
N PRO A 29 10.72 4.86 24.67
CA PRO A 29 9.98 6.10 24.97
C PRO A 29 10.67 7.35 24.42
N ILE A 30 11.96 7.54 24.70
CA ILE A 30 12.70 8.73 24.25
C ILE A 30 12.82 8.74 22.72
N LEU A 31 13.07 7.60 22.09
CA LEU A 31 13.11 7.48 20.62
C LEU A 31 11.76 7.79 19.97
N GLY A 32 10.66 7.44 20.63
CA GLY A 32 9.31 7.82 20.23
C GLY A 32 9.05 9.33 20.31
N GLU A 33 9.48 9.97 21.40
CA GLU A 33 9.41 11.44 21.56
C GLU A 33 10.21 12.16 20.47
N ILE A 34 11.40 11.64 20.12
CA ILE A 34 12.24 12.16 19.05
C ILE A 34 11.53 12.05 17.71
N ASN A 35 10.98 10.88 17.37
CA ASN A 35 10.24 10.68 16.13
C ASN A 35 9.04 11.63 16.01
N ASN A 36 8.26 11.78 17.09
CA ASN A 36 7.10 12.66 17.11
C ASN A 36 7.51 14.13 16.94
N SER A 37 8.59 14.55 17.62
CA SER A 37 9.12 15.92 17.51
C SER A 37 9.62 16.24 16.10
N PHE A 38 10.28 15.29 15.43
CA PHE A 38 10.66 15.42 14.03
C PHE A 38 9.45 15.51 13.08
N ASN A 39 8.43 14.67 13.27
CA ASN A 39 7.20 14.75 12.46
C ASN A 39 6.48 16.09 12.64
N LYS A 40 6.36 16.55 13.89
CA LYS A 40 5.77 17.86 14.21
C LYS A 40 6.53 19.01 13.54
N LEU A 41 7.87 18.95 13.51
CA LEU A 41 8.70 19.94 12.78
C LEU A 41 8.48 19.87 11.27
N ALA A 42 8.29 18.69 10.69
CA ALA A 42 8.04 18.52 9.26
C ALA A 42 6.67 19.09 8.82
N GLU A 43 5.69 19.10 9.73
CA GLU A 43 4.33 19.59 9.51
C GLU A 43 4.17 21.12 9.63
N LEU A 44 5.18 21.83 10.15
CA LEU A 44 5.09 23.28 10.31
C LEU A 44 4.87 24.00 8.96
N ASP A 45 3.92 24.93 8.96
CA ASP A 45 3.61 25.76 7.79
C ASP A 45 4.66 26.87 7.62
N ARG A 46 5.05 27.14 6.36
CA ARG A 46 5.96 28.24 5.96
C ARG A 46 7.42 28.13 6.43
N ILE A 47 7.91 26.92 6.70
CA ILE A 47 9.34 26.63 6.90
C ILE A 47 10.09 26.38 5.57
N PRO A 48 11.42 26.57 5.53
CA PRO A 48 12.24 26.21 4.37
C PRO A 48 12.13 24.72 3.99
N PRO A 49 12.16 24.35 2.70
CA PRO A 49 12.06 22.95 2.26
C PRO A 49 13.11 22.02 2.88
N VAL A 50 14.34 22.51 3.07
CA VAL A 50 15.44 21.76 3.69
C VAL A 50 15.11 21.33 5.12
N VAL A 51 14.39 22.15 5.90
CA VAL A 51 13.95 21.83 7.26
C VAL A 51 12.99 20.65 7.25
N ARG A 52 12.04 20.65 6.31
CA ARG A 52 11.06 19.56 6.18
C ARG A 52 11.72 18.25 5.80
N LEU A 53 12.63 18.29 4.83
CA LEU A 53 13.35 17.10 4.35
C LEU A 53 14.24 16.51 5.45
N LEU A 54 14.98 17.36 6.17
CA LEU A 54 15.84 16.91 7.26
C LEU A 54 15.03 16.35 8.43
N ALA A 55 13.87 16.95 8.72
CA ALA A 55 12.96 16.46 9.74
C ALA A 55 12.33 15.10 9.37
N GLN A 56 11.95 14.89 8.11
CA GLN A 56 11.46 13.61 7.62
C GLN A 56 12.51 12.50 7.69
N GLU A 57 13.76 12.82 7.33
CA GLU A 57 14.86 11.85 7.41
C GLU A 57 15.20 11.51 8.87
N GLY A 58 15.16 12.50 9.78
CA GLY A 58 15.28 12.31 11.22
C GLY A 58 14.17 11.42 11.80
N ALA A 59 12.91 11.64 11.40
CA ALA A 59 11.80 10.77 11.78
C ALA A 59 12.00 9.33 11.31
N SER A 60 12.43 9.13 10.06
CA SER A 60 12.70 7.79 9.50
C SER A 60 13.83 7.06 10.23
N LEU A 61 14.89 7.77 10.61
CA LEU A 61 16.00 7.19 11.38
C LEU A 61 15.54 6.77 12.78
N ALA A 62 14.74 7.60 13.48
CA ALA A 62 14.17 7.26 14.77
C ALA A 62 13.24 6.03 14.69
N GLU A 63 12.39 5.96 13.66
CA GLU A 63 11.51 4.83 13.40
C GLU A 63 12.28 3.52 13.16
N LYS A 64 13.35 3.55 12.36
CA LYS A 64 14.20 2.37 12.09
C LYS A 64 14.91 1.85 13.33
N ILE A 65 15.26 2.73 14.28
CA ILE A 65 15.84 2.31 15.57
C ILE A 65 14.75 1.60 16.41
N VAL A 66 13.55 2.18 16.51
CA VAL A 66 12.42 1.62 17.25
C VAL A 66 12.01 0.25 16.71
N LEU A 67 11.97 0.09 15.39
CA LEU A 67 11.63 -1.18 14.73
C LEU A 67 12.76 -2.22 14.75
N ARG A 68 13.93 -1.89 15.33
CA ARG A 68 15.14 -2.73 15.34
C ARG A 68 15.61 -3.16 13.95
N GLU A 69 15.35 -2.32 12.95
CA GLU A 69 15.76 -2.51 11.55
C GLU A 69 17.12 -1.87 11.26
N THR A 70 17.83 -1.42 12.29
CA THR A 70 19.12 -0.72 12.18
C THR A 70 20.27 -1.62 12.66
N ASP A 71 21.26 -1.84 11.79
CA ASP A 71 22.44 -2.66 12.10
C ASP A 71 23.34 -2.02 13.19
N ASP A 72 23.32 -0.69 13.30
CA ASP A 72 24.10 0.11 14.25
C ASP A 72 23.25 1.27 14.82
N PRO A 73 22.54 1.05 15.95
CA PRO A 73 21.66 2.06 16.54
C PRO A 73 22.42 3.25 17.12
N ASP A 74 23.67 3.07 17.58
CA ASP A 74 24.51 4.16 18.08
C ASP A 74 24.87 5.14 16.95
N MET A 75 25.22 4.62 15.77
CA MET A 75 25.45 5.44 14.58
C MET A 75 24.17 6.18 14.16
N ALA A 76 23.00 5.55 14.25
CA ALA A 76 21.74 6.19 13.90
C ALA A 76 21.39 7.33 14.88
N ILE A 77 21.59 7.15 16.20
CA ILE A 77 21.43 8.23 17.19
C ILE A 77 22.42 9.37 16.92
N ALA A 78 23.66 9.07 16.55
CA ALA A 78 24.64 10.10 16.17
C ALA A 78 24.17 10.91 14.94
N ARG A 79 23.52 10.26 13.96
CA ARG A 79 22.91 10.95 12.81
C ARG A 79 21.72 11.82 13.21
N LEU A 80 20.87 11.36 14.14
CA LEU A 80 19.80 12.19 14.72
C LEU A 80 20.37 13.45 15.36
N GLY A 81 21.48 13.33 16.10
CA GLY A 81 22.21 14.48 16.66
C GLY A 81 22.70 15.47 15.61
N GLN A 82 23.28 14.97 14.51
CA GLN A 82 23.72 15.81 13.39
C GLN A 82 22.55 16.52 12.69
N ALA A 83 21.38 15.86 12.58
CA ALA A 83 20.18 16.45 12.03
C ALA A 83 19.68 17.62 12.90
N VAL A 84 19.62 17.43 14.22
CA VAL A 84 19.24 18.49 15.17
C VAL A 84 20.20 19.67 15.09
N GLU A 85 21.52 19.42 15.03
CA GLU A 85 22.52 20.48 14.93
C GLU A 85 22.33 21.33 13.67
N ALA A 86 22.09 20.69 12.51
CA ALA A 86 21.79 21.39 11.26
C ALA A 86 20.49 22.20 11.35
N LEU A 87 19.42 21.67 11.97
CA LEU A 87 18.17 22.41 12.19
C LEU A 87 18.35 23.64 13.07
N GLN A 88 19.17 23.53 14.13
CA GLN A 88 19.49 24.65 15.01
C GLN A 88 20.31 25.74 14.29
N GLN A 89 21.20 25.36 13.37
CA GLN A 89 21.91 26.32 12.51
C GLN A 89 20.94 27.03 11.56
N ILE A 90 20.03 26.27 10.93
CA ILE A 90 18.98 26.83 10.05
C ILE A 90 18.08 27.80 10.83
N ALA A 91 17.65 27.44 12.05
CA ALA A 91 16.85 28.31 12.90
C ALA A 91 17.54 29.66 13.17
N LYS A 92 18.85 29.62 13.50
CA LYS A 92 19.66 30.84 13.70
C LYS A 92 19.76 31.69 12.44
N CYS A 93 19.94 31.08 11.27
CA CYS A 93 19.98 31.81 9.99
C CYS A 93 18.62 32.44 9.67
N VAL A 94 17.52 31.72 9.87
CA VAL A 94 16.15 32.22 9.66
C VAL A 94 15.84 33.38 10.61
N ALA A 95 16.23 33.29 11.88
CA ALA A 95 16.04 34.35 12.87
C ALA A 95 16.85 35.62 12.56
N ARG A 96 18.00 35.49 11.89
CA ARG A 96 18.89 36.60 11.50
C ARG A 96 18.66 37.12 10.08
N GLU A 97 17.72 36.54 9.34
CA GLU A 97 17.50 36.79 7.90
C GLU A 97 18.79 36.59 7.05
N GLU A 98 19.63 35.63 7.44
CA GLU A 98 20.85 35.26 6.72
C GLU A 98 20.55 34.18 5.64
N PRO A 99 21.32 34.15 4.52
CA PRO A 99 21.14 33.13 3.49
C PRO A 99 21.46 31.74 4.03
N LEU A 100 20.64 30.75 3.67
CA LEU A 100 20.74 29.36 4.16
C LEU A 100 21.90 28.57 3.55
N ASP A 101 22.52 29.09 2.49
CA ASP A 101 23.64 28.45 1.77
C ASP A 101 24.93 28.38 2.62
N THR A 102 24.95 29.02 3.79
CA THR A 102 26.07 29.00 4.74
C THR A 102 25.97 27.91 5.81
N VAL A 103 24.86 27.16 5.85
CA VAL A 103 24.65 26.06 6.80
C VAL A 103 25.42 24.82 6.31
N GLU A 104 26.21 24.22 7.21
CA GLU A 104 26.85 22.93 6.96
C GLU A 104 25.83 21.82 7.21
N LEU A 105 25.39 21.15 6.14
CA LEU A 105 24.47 20.01 6.22
C LEU A 105 25.25 18.70 6.42
N PRO A 106 24.65 17.68 7.07
CA PRO A 106 25.34 16.41 7.32
C PRO A 106 25.71 15.67 6.03
N ASP A 107 26.86 15.00 6.00
CA ASP A 107 27.37 14.31 4.79
C ASP A 107 26.48 13.17 4.29
N TRP A 108 25.65 12.60 5.17
CA TRP A 108 24.68 11.55 4.82
C TRP A 108 23.37 12.12 4.29
N PHE A 109 23.20 13.45 4.28
CA PHE A 109 22.00 14.11 3.82
C PHE A 109 22.13 14.51 2.33
N GLU A 110 21.30 13.91 1.48
CA GLU A 110 21.42 14.00 0.00
C GLU A 110 20.82 15.28 -0.61
N TYR A 111 20.45 16.29 0.18
CA TYR A 111 19.78 17.50 -0.29
C TYR A 111 20.56 18.76 0.10
N ASP A 112 20.53 19.78 -0.77
CA ASP A 112 21.11 21.08 -0.49
C ASP A 112 20.16 22.00 0.30
N ALA A 113 20.64 23.20 0.66
CA ALA A 113 19.90 24.21 1.40
C ALA A 113 18.61 24.70 0.69
N THR A 114 18.49 24.45 -0.62
CA THR A 114 17.31 24.78 -1.43
C THR A 114 16.31 23.63 -1.55
N GLY A 115 16.69 22.43 -1.11
CA GLY A 115 15.91 21.20 -1.21
C GLY A 115 16.09 20.46 -2.54
N GLU A 116 17.11 20.81 -3.32
CA GLU A 116 17.49 20.07 -4.52
C GLU A 116 18.47 18.94 -4.16
N LYS A 117 18.33 17.80 -4.83
CA LYS A 117 19.16 16.62 -4.58
C LYS A 117 20.59 16.90 -5.06
N THR A 118 21.59 16.80 -4.19
CA THR A 118 22.98 17.11 -4.54
C THR A 118 23.52 16.03 -5.47
N THR A 119 23.88 16.42 -6.70
CA THR A 119 24.50 15.52 -7.69
C THR A 119 26.02 15.61 -7.55
N GLY A 120 26.64 14.67 -6.84
CA GLY A 120 28.08 14.57 -6.68
C GLY A 120 28.59 13.12 -6.73
N GLU A 121 29.16 12.73 -7.89
CA GLU A 121 30.07 11.58 -8.10
C GLU A 121 31.34 11.70 -7.22
N THR A 122 32.07 10.70 -6.69
CA THR A 122 32.03 9.23 -6.53
C THR A 122 33.27 8.85 -5.68
N THR A 123 33.23 7.82 -4.82
CA THR A 123 34.24 6.71 -4.78
C THR A 123 33.75 5.49 -3.99
N SER A 124 33.52 4.39 -4.74
CA SER A 124 33.62 2.93 -4.44
C SER A 124 33.13 2.43 -3.07
N ASP A 125 32.14 1.53 -3.00
CA ASP A 125 32.12 0.26 -3.75
C ASP A 125 30.90 0.08 -4.65
N ALA A 126 31.18 -0.05 -5.94
CA ALA A 126 30.27 -0.65 -6.91
C ALA A 126 30.49 -2.16 -6.90
N ALA A 127 29.66 -2.87 -6.14
CA ALA A 127 29.30 -4.24 -6.49
C ALA A 127 27.94 -4.20 -7.18
N ALA A 128 27.96 -4.70 -8.41
CA ALA A 128 26.89 -4.82 -9.38
C ALA A 128 25.46 -4.93 -8.83
N GLU A 129 24.56 -4.25 -9.54
CA GLU A 129 23.21 -4.71 -9.81
C GLU A 129 23.22 -6.23 -10.09
N ASP A 130 22.78 -7.01 -9.11
CA ASP A 130 22.12 -8.27 -9.36
C ASP A 130 20.96 -8.37 -8.37
N THR A 131 19.76 -8.45 -8.93
CA THR A 131 18.58 -8.85 -8.18
C THR A 131 18.61 -10.38 -8.11
N PRO A 132 18.78 -10.97 -6.92
CA PRO A 132 18.02 -12.15 -6.57
C PRO A 132 17.30 -11.87 -5.23
N GLN A 133 15.98 -11.76 -5.21
CA GLN A 133 15.04 -12.88 -5.16
C GLN A 133 15.33 -13.84 -3.99
N ASP A 134 14.36 -13.89 -3.07
CA ASP A 134 14.11 -14.90 -2.04
C ASP A 134 15.29 -15.36 -1.18
N SER A 135 15.19 -15.04 0.11
CA SER A 135 15.66 -15.96 1.13
C SER A 135 14.65 -16.03 2.26
N GLN A 136 13.84 -17.08 2.19
CA GLN A 136 13.31 -17.78 3.35
C GLN A 136 14.40 -17.87 4.43
N THR A 137 14.07 -17.46 5.64
CA THR A 137 14.67 -18.02 6.85
C THR A 137 13.59 -18.78 7.60
N ASP A 138 13.51 -20.08 7.30
CA ASP A 138 13.22 -21.05 8.34
C ASP A 138 14.33 -20.92 9.40
N SER A 139 13.98 -20.37 10.56
CA SER A 139 14.63 -20.70 11.82
C SER A 139 13.56 -20.81 12.90
N ALA A 140 13.13 -22.04 13.12
CA ALA A 140 12.36 -22.43 14.27
C ALA A 140 13.09 -22.05 15.56
N GLY A 141 12.38 -21.37 16.46
CA GLY A 141 12.73 -21.25 17.88
C GLY A 141 12.73 -19.84 18.44
N GLU A 142 11.55 -19.21 18.55
CA GLU A 142 10.98 -18.66 19.80
C GLU A 142 9.71 -17.88 19.47
N ASP A 143 8.56 -18.50 19.78
CA ASP A 143 7.20 -17.97 19.58
C ASP A 143 6.95 -16.74 20.48
N ALA A 144 7.43 -15.56 20.07
CA ALA A 144 6.86 -14.30 20.53
C ALA A 144 5.76 -13.91 19.54
N ASN A 145 4.49 -14.06 19.95
CA ASN A 145 3.33 -13.74 19.14
C ASN A 145 3.44 -12.32 18.55
N ILE A 146 3.70 -12.25 17.24
CA ILE A 146 3.70 -11.03 16.39
C ILE A 146 2.35 -10.27 16.43
N PHE A 147 1.35 -10.85 17.10
CA PHE A 147 -0.06 -10.42 17.19
C PHE A 147 -0.57 -10.28 18.63
N ASP A 148 0.30 -10.31 19.63
CA ASP A 148 -0.07 -10.00 21.02
C ASP A 148 0.24 -8.55 21.36
N LEU A 149 -0.58 -7.97 22.26
CA LEU A 149 -0.22 -6.71 22.92
C LEU A 149 1.16 -6.87 23.57
N PRO A 150 2.05 -5.88 23.46
CA PRO A 150 3.27 -5.84 24.27
C PRO A 150 2.90 -6.00 25.75
N ALA A 151 3.65 -6.82 26.49
CA ALA A 151 3.37 -7.12 27.91
C ALA A 151 3.47 -5.87 28.83
N ASP A 152 4.06 -4.82 28.28
CA ASP A 152 4.46 -3.55 28.86
C ASP A 152 3.74 -2.36 28.21
N ALA A 153 2.72 -2.62 27.38
CA ALA A 153 1.90 -1.57 26.78
C ALA A 153 1.12 -0.78 27.86
N ASP A 154 1.15 0.55 27.76
CA ASP A 154 0.34 1.43 28.61
C ASP A 154 -1.15 1.29 28.25
N THR A 155 -1.89 0.63 29.13
CA THR A 155 -3.32 0.34 28.98
C THR A 155 -4.16 1.58 28.73
N ASP A 156 -3.80 2.74 29.31
CA ASP A 156 -4.55 3.97 29.15
C ASP A 156 -4.34 4.56 27.75
N LEU A 157 -3.10 4.53 27.24
CA LEU A 157 -2.78 4.95 25.86
C LEU A 157 -3.43 4.02 24.83
N VAL A 158 -3.46 2.71 25.08
CA VAL A 158 -4.15 1.76 24.20
C VAL A 158 -5.66 2.02 24.17
N ALA A 159 -6.28 2.35 25.31
CA ALA A 159 -7.71 2.68 25.38
C ALA A 159 -8.06 3.98 24.64
N GLU A 160 -7.21 5.01 24.74
CA GLU A 160 -7.34 6.25 23.96
C GLU A 160 -7.22 5.97 22.46
N PHE A 161 -6.18 5.22 22.06
CA PHE A 161 -5.97 4.78 20.69
C PHE A 161 -7.16 4.01 20.11
N ILE A 162 -7.75 3.08 20.87
CA ILE A 162 -8.93 2.31 20.44
C ILE A 162 -10.07 3.28 20.11
N THR A 163 -10.35 4.23 21.02
CA THR A 163 -11.46 5.18 20.86
C THR A 163 -11.22 6.09 19.66
N GLU A 164 -10.02 6.69 19.56
CA GLU A 164 -9.67 7.61 18.48
C GLU A 164 -9.66 6.91 17.11
N SER A 165 -9.12 5.69 17.04
CA SER A 165 -9.06 4.92 15.80
C SER A 165 -10.45 4.55 15.29
N LEU A 166 -11.37 4.19 16.18
CA LEU A 166 -12.76 3.91 15.79
C LEU A 166 -13.45 5.16 15.22
N ASP A 167 -13.23 6.32 15.83
CA ASP A 167 -13.75 7.60 15.31
C ASP A 167 -13.17 7.94 13.92
N HIS A 168 -11.85 7.76 13.74
CA HIS A 168 -11.17 7.94 12.45
C HIS A 168 -11.73 7.01 11.36
N ILE A 169 -12.01 5.75 11.69
CA ILE A 169 -12.59 4.81 10.72
C ILE A 169 -14.03 5.19 10.37
N VAL A 170 -14.86 5.56 11.34
CA VAL A 170 -16.25 6.00 11.08
C VAL A 170 -16.27 7.23 10.18
N ASN A 171 -15.39 8.20 10.44
CA ASN A 171 -15.25 9.39 9.60
C ASN A 171 -14.78 9.03 8.18
N SER A 172 -13.85 8.07 8.06
CA SER A 172 -13.35 7.58 6.77
C SER A 172 -14.43 6.89 5.94
N GLU A 173 -15.28 6.07 6.56
CA GLU A 173 -16.42 5.43 5.88
C GLU A 173 -17.43 6.45 5.38
N GLY A 174 -17.72 7.48 6.19
CA GLY A 174 -18.57 8.60 5.79
C GLY A 174 -18.01 9.34 4.58
N ALA A 175 -16.72 9.71 4.62
CA ALA A 175 -16.03 10.38 3.52
C ALA A 175 -15.98 9.51 2.25
N LEU A 176 -15.85 8.20 2.39
CA LEU A 176 -15.82 7.27 1.26
C LEU A 176 -17.19 7.13 0.58
N LEU A 177 -18.28 7.16 1.35
CA LEU A 177 -19.63 7.22 0.80
C LEU A 177 -19.89 8.53 0.05
N GLU A 178 -19.33 9.64 0.52
CA GLU A 178 -19.37 10.92 -0.20
C GLU A 178 -18.54 10.87 -1.49
N LEU A 179 -17.38 10.22 -1.48
CA LEU A 179 -16.56 10.01 -2.68
C LEU A 179 -17.31 9.29 -3.81
N GLU A 180 -18.17 8.33 -3.49
CA GLU A 180 -19.01 7.66 -4.50
C GLU A 180 -20.00 8.61 -5.19
N ALA A 181 -20.46 9.64 -4.48
CA ALA A 181 -21.39 10.63 -5.00
C ALA A 181 -20.68 11.79 -5.70
N ASN A 182 -19.53 12.22 -5.17
CA ASN A 182 -18.70 13.32 -5.64
C ASN A 182 -17.23 13.03 -5.37
N GLN A 183 -16.42 12.94 -6.43
CA GLN A 183 -14.97 12.72 -6.39
C GLN A 183 -14.22 13.98 -5.91
N ASP A 184 -14.54 14.43 -4.71
CA ASP A 184 -13.93 15.60 -4.07
C ASP A 184 -12.56 15.23 -3.46
N PRO A 185 -11.46 15.87 -3.90
CA PRO A 185 -10.13 15.62 -3.35
C PRO A 185 -10.03 15.85 -1.83
N GLU A 186 -10.89 16.69 -1.25
CA GLU A 186 -10.91 16.92 0.20
C GLU A 186 -11.25 15.64 0.96
N GLN A 187 -12.20 14.83 0.45
CA GLN A 187 -12.59 13.57 1.05
C GLN A 187 -11.48 12.53 1.02
N ILE A 188 -10.70 12.47 -0.08
CA ILE A 188 -9.52 11.59 -0.16
C ILE A 188 -8.49 11.99 0.91
N ASN A 189 -8.26 13.29 1.12
CA ASN A 189 -7.34 13.77 2.14
C ASN A 189 -7.82 13.47 3.56
N THR A 190 -9.14 13.56 3.82
CA THR A 190 -9.73 13.17 5.11
C THR A 190 -9.48 11.69 5.41
N ILE A 191 -9.75 10.80 4.44
CA ILE A 191 -9.50 9.36 4.60
C ILE A 191 -8.00 9.09 4.76
N PHE A 192 -7.15 9.69 3.93
CA PHE A 192 -5.70 9.53 4.03
C PHE A 192 -5.17 9.91 5.42
N ARG A 193 -5.60 11.05 5.98
CA ARG A 193 -5.17 11.50 7.31
C ARG A 193 -5.57 10.51 8.40
N ALA A 194 -6.81 10.01 8.36
CA ALA A 194 -7.27 9.00 9.30
C ALA A 194 -6.37 7.74 9.29
N PHE A 195 -6.08 7.20 8.11
CA PHE A 195 -5.19 6.03 7.98
C PHE A 195 -3.73 6.33 8.39
N HIS A 196 -3.23 7.52 8.07
CA HIS A 196 -1.88 7.96 8.46
C HIS A 196 -1.75 8.08 9.99
N THR A 197 -2.75 8.67 10.66
CA THR A 197 -2.80 8.75 12.12
C THR A 197 -2.86 7.37 12.75
N ILE A 198 -3.75 6.47 12.28
CA ILE A 198 -3.86 5.10 12.78
C ILE A 198 -2.54 4.33 12.60
N LYS A 199 -1.84 4.50 11.46
CA LYS A 199 -0.52 3.90 11.24
C LYS A 199 0.50 4.41 12.26
N GLY A 200 0.60 5.73 12.45
CA GLY A 200 1.58 6.32 13.37
C GLY A 200 1.38 5.87 14.82
N THR A 201 0.15 5.95 15.32
CA THR A 201 -0.17 5.57 16.71
C THR A 201 -0.08 4.05 16.93
N SER A 202 -0.48 3.23 15.96
CA SER A 202 -0.30 1.77 16.06
C SER A 202 1.15 1.32 15.99
N GLY A 203 2.00 2.03 15.25
CA GLY A 203 3.46 1.80 15.24
C GLY A 203 4.09 2.07 16.60
N PHE A 204 3.70 3.20 17.22
CA PHE A 204 4.14 3.57 18.57
C PHE A 204 3.70 2.55 19.64
N LEU A 205 2.48 2.04 19.56
CA LEU A 205 1.94 1.05 20.51
C LEU A 205 2.41 -0.39 20.23
N GLY A 206 3.26 -0.62 19.23
CA GLY A 206 3.72 -1.96 18.85
C GLY A 206 2.63 -2.86 18.26
N LEU A 207 1.52 -2.29 17.79
CA LEU A 207 0.39 -3.03 17.21
C LEU A 207 0.65 -3.37 15.74
N ALA A 208 1.59 -4.28 15.50
CA ALA A 208 2.14 -4.61 14.18
C ALA A 208 1.07 -4.91 13.11
N ALA A 209 0.03 -5.68 13.47
CA ALA A 209 -1.04 -6.03 12.53
C ALA A 209 -1.86 -4.82 12.08
N VAL A 210 -2.20 -3.94 13.02
CA VAL A 210 -2.94 -2.70 12.74
C VAL A 210 -2.09 -1.78 11.88
N ASN A 211 -0.81 -1.60 12.25
CA ASN A 211 0.14 -0.78 11.52
C ASN A 211 0.30 -1.26 10.07
N LYS A 212 0.46 -2.57 9.86
CA LYS A 212 0.66 -3.14 8.52
C LYS A 212 -0.54 -2.92 7.60
N VAL A 213 -1.77 -3.13 8.10
CA VAL A 213 -2.99 -2.86 7.31
C VAL A 213 -3.14 -1.36 7.03
N ALA A 214 -2.94 -0.50 8.04
CA ALA A 214 -3.05 0.94 7.89
C ALA A 214 -2.05 1.50 6.87
N HIS A 215 -0.79 1.06 6.93
CA HIS A 215 0.24 1.44 5.97
C HIS A 215 -0.14 1.04 4.54
N LYS A 216 -0.53 -0.21 4.29
CA LYS A 216 -0.86 -0.68 2.93
C LYS A 216 -2.07 0.07 2.34
N ALA A 217 -3.07 0.36 3.17
CA ALA A 217 -4.21 1.19 2.77
C ALA A 217 -3.81 2.66 2.54
N GLU A 218 -2.93 3.23 3.35
CA GLU A 218 -2.37 4.57 3.15
C GLU A 218 -1.63 4.67 1.80
N THR A 219 -0.82 3.68 1.44
CA THR A 219 -0.13 3.64 0.14
C THR A 219 -1.11 3.66 -1.03
N LEU A 220 -2.23 2.93 -0.93
CA LEU A 220 -3.29 2.97 -1.93
C LEU A 220 -3.91 4.38 -2.04
N LEU A 221 -4.22 5.00 -0.90
CA LEU A 221 -4.81 6.34 -0.86
C LEU A 221 -3.84 7.43 -1.35
N ASP A 222 -2.54 7.28 -1.14
CA ASP A 222 -1.52 8.19 -1.67
C ASP A 222 -1.50 8.21 -3.20
N ARG A 223 -1.64 7.04 -3.85
CA ARG A 223 -1.81 6.95 -5.31
C ARG A 223 -3.04 7.72 -5.78
N ALA A 224 -4.13 7.69 -5.00
CA ALA A 224 -5.32 8.47 -5.32
C ALA A 224 -5.11 9.98 -5.15
N ARG A 225 -4.37 10.41 -4.12
CA ARG A 225 -4.00 11.83 -3.92
C ARG A 225 -3.13 12.38 -5.05
N LYS A 226 -2.21 11.55 -5.56
CA LYS A 226 -1.37 11.85 -6.72
C LYS A 226 -2.14 11.83 -8.05
N GLY A 227 -3.40 11.41 -8.04
CA GLY A 227 -4.26 11.32 -9.23
C GLY A 227 -3.94 10.13 -10.13
N GLU A 228 -3.19 9.15 -9.65
CA GLU A 228 -2.83 7.94 -10.39
C GLU A 228 -4.01 6.96 -10.49
N ILE A 229 -4.86 6.94 -9.47
CA ILE A 229 -6.07 6.11 -9.39
C ILE A 229 -7.27 6.93 -8.92
N VAL A 230 -8.46 6.45 -9.24
CA VAL A 230 -9.74 7.06 -8.82
C VAL A 230 -10.42 6.09 -7.86
N ILE A 231 -10.69 6.52 -6.63
CA ILE A 231 -11.31 5.68 -5.59
C ILE A 231 -12.80 5.51 -5.91
N THR A 232 -13.09 4.53 -6.76
CA THR A 232 -14.43 4.10 -7.18
C THR A 232 -14.46 2.59 -7.43
N GLY A 233 -15.64 1.98 -7.31
CA GLY A 233 -15.81 0.54 -7.55
C GLY A 233 -14.87 -0.29 -6.69
N GLY A 234 -14.11 -1.20 -7.32
CA GLY A 234 -13.23 -2.11 -6.58
C GLY A 234 -12.16 -1.41 -5.74
N TYR A 235 -11.71 -0.20 -6.09
CA TYR A 235 -10.78 0.56 -5.23
C TYR A 235 -11.47 1.07 -3.96
N ALA A 236 -12.71 1.53 -4.08
CA ALA A 236 -13.51 1.93 -2.92
C ALA A 236 -13.85 0.73 -2.04
N ASP A 237 -14.20 -0.41 -2.65
CA ASP A 237 -14.42 -1.67 -1.93
C ASP A 237 -13.16 -2.11 -1.16
N LEU A 238 -11.97 -1.94 -1.74
CA LEU A 238 -10.70 -2.29 -1.07
C LEU A 238 -10.39 -1.37 0.12
N VAL A 239 -10.73 -0.08 0.04
CA VAL A 239 -10.62 0.85 1.17
C VAL A 239 -11.66 0.52 2.25
N LEU A 240 -12.90 0.16 1.88
CA LEU A 240 -13.92 -0.31 2.83
C LEU A 240 -13.49 -1.60 3.54
N ASP A 241 -12.97 -2.59 2.80
CA ASP A 241 -12.44 -3.83 3.38
C ASP A 241 -11.30 -3.54 4.37
N SER A 242 -10.51 -2.48 4.11
CA SER A 242 -9.47 -2.01 5.03
C SER A 242 -10.04 -1.39 6.30
N CYS A 243 -11.08 -0.55 6.19
CA CYS A 243 -11.81 -0.02 7.36
C CYS A 243 -12.40 -1.16 8.22
N ASP A 244 -13.05 -2.13 7.58
CA ASP A 244 -13.65 -3.28 8.25
C ASP A 244 -12.61 -4.15 8.95
N MET A 245 -11.46 -4.38 8.32
CA MET A 245 -10.37 -5.14 8.94
C MET A 245 -9.74 -4.38 10.10
N LEU A 246 -9.46 -3.08 9.95
CA LEU A 246 -8.93 -2.26 11.04
C LEU A 246 -9.88 -2.26 12.25
N LYS A 247 -11.20 -2.15 12.04
CA LYS A 247 -12.19 -2.29 13.13
C LYS A 247 -12.06 -3.63 13.85
N LYS A 248 -12.02 -4.75 13.13
CA LYS A 248 -11.87 -6.08 13.73
C LYS A 248 -10.57 -6.22 14.52
N LEU A 249 -9.48 -5.65 14.02
CA LEU A 249 -8.19 -5.64 14.69
C LEU A 249 -8.24 -4.80 15.98
N ILE A 250 -8.86 -3.63 15.94
CA ILE A 250 -9.02 -2.76 17.11
C ILE A 250 -9.95 -3.42 18.15
N GLU A 251 -11.03 -4.07 17.73
CA GLU A 251 -11.90 -4.86 18.60
C GLU A 251 -11.15 -6.03 19.24
N TYR A 252 -10.26 -6.69 18.49
CA TYR A 252 -9.37 -7.73 18.99
C TYR A 252 -8.41 -7.18 20.06
N VAL A 253 -7.76 -6.04 19.81
CA VAL A 253 -6.89 -5.34 20.77
C VAL A 253 -7.66 -4.99 22.05
N SER A 254 -8.88 -4.45 21.91
CA SER A 254 -9.77 -4.15 23.04
C SER A 254 -10.13 -5.39 23.86
N ALA A 255 -10.52 -6.48 23.21
CA ALA A 255 -10.84 -7.74 23.87
C ALA A 255 -9.62 -8.33 24.62
N ARG A 256 -8.42 -8.25 24.03
CA ARG A 256 -7.17 -8.66 24.70
C ARG A 256 -6.83 -7.78 25.89
N LEU A 257 -7.08 -6.47 25.81
CA LEU A 257 -6.90 -5.53 26.92
C LEU A 257 -7.78 -5.89 28.13
N GLU A 258 -9.01 -6.35 27.87
CA GLU A 258 -9.94 -6.85 28.89
C GLU A 258 -9.60 -8.26 29.42
N GLY A 259 -8.54 -8.89 28.90
CA GLY A 259 -8.09 -10.22 29.29
C GLY A 259 -8.89 -11.37 28.68
N ALA A 260 -9.65 -11.11 27.60
CA ALA A 260 -10.37 -12.16 26.88
C ALA A 260 -9.40 -13.04 26.07
N ASP A 261 -9.68 -14.34 26.06
CA ASP A 261 -8.99 -15.28 25.17
C ASP A 261 -9.67 -15.24 23.79
N CYS A 262 -9.19 -14.34 22.93
CA CYS A 262 -9.65 -14.17 21.56
C CYS A 262 -8.54 -14.52 20.55
N SER A 263 -8.97 -15.09 19.42
CA SER A 263 -8.10 -15.39 18.29
C SER A 263 -8.01 -14.22 17.34
N MET A 264 -6.90 -14.14 16.62
CA MET A 264 -6.66 -13.16 15.58
C MET A 264 -7.79 -13.18 14.52
N PRO A 265 -8.25 -12.01 14.03
CA PRO A 265 -9.21 -11.96 12.93
C PRO A 265 -8.69 -12.68 11.67
N GLU A 266 -9.54 -13.51 11.07
CA GLU A 266 -9.24 -14.19 9.81
C GLU A 266 -9.23 -13.21 8.63
N GLY A 267 -8.40 -13.48 7.61
CA GLY A 267 -8.37 -12.74 6.35
C GLY A 267 -7.49 -11.48 6.32
N VAL A 268 -6.71 -11.22 7.38
CA VAL A 268 -5.74 -10.12 7.44
C VAL A 268 -4.70 -10.26 6.32
N ASP A 269 -4.10 -11.44 6.19
CA ASP A 269 -3.08 -11.72 5.17
C ASP A 269 -3.63 -11.60 3.75
N ASP A 270 -4.84 -12.10 3.51
CA ASP A 270 -5.51 -12.01 2.22
C ASP A 270 -5.77 -10.55 1.82
N LEU A 271 -6.19 -9.71 2.78
CA LEU A 271 -6.39 -8.29 2.54
C LEU A 271 -5.07 -7.58 2.24
N ILE A 272 -4.02 -7.86 3.01
CA ILE A 272 -2.69 -7.29 2.77
C ILE A 272 -2.21 -7.63 1.35
N ALA A 273 -2.35 -8.89 0.92
CA ALA A 273 -1.99 -9.30 -0.43
C ALA A 273 -2.79 -8.53 -1.50
N ARG A 274 -4.09 -8.30 -1.27
CA ARG A 274 -4.95 -7.50 -2.17
C ARG A 274 -4.56 -6.03 -2.21
N LEU A 275 -4.08 -5.46 -1.11
CA LEU A 275 -3.61 -4.07 -1.00
C LEU A 275 -2.21 -3.87 -1.59
N GLU A 276 -1.34 -4.88 -1.56
CA GLU A 276 -0.02 -4.85 -2.21
C GLU A 276 -0.12 -4.85 -3.73
N SER A 277 -1.17 -5.48 -4.25
CA SER A 277 -1.44 -5.57 -5.68
C SER A 277 -2.86 -5.10 -6.01
N PRO A 278 -3.17 -3.80 -5.82
CA PRO A 278 -4.53 -3.30 -5.89
C PRO A 278 -5.06 -3.24 -7.33
N ASP A 279 -4.22 -2.94 -8.32
CA ASP A 279 -4.63 -2.97 -9.74
C ASP A 279 -5.02 -4.37 -10.20
N LEU A 280 -4.44 -5.38 -9.55
CA LEU A 280 -4.71 -6.79 -9.75
C LEU A 280 -6.00 -7.23 -9.06
N SER A 281 -6.13 -6.89 -7.79
CA SER A 281 -7.32 -7.24 -7.00
C SER A 281 -8.58 -6.54 -7.51
N VAL A 282 -8.46 -5.31 -8.00
CA VAL A 282 -9.58 -4.55 -8.60
C VAL A 282 -9.92 -5.05 -10.01
N ALA A 283 -8.93 -5.51 -10.79
CA ALA A 283 -9.18 -6.15 -12.08
C ALA A 283 -9.75 -7.57 -11.96
N GLU A 284 -9.47 -8.26 -10.85
CA GLU A 284 -9.98 -9.60 -10.52
C GLU A 284 -11.28 -9.58 -9.70
N GLY A 285 -11.73 -8.40 -9.26
CA GLY A 285 -12.97 -8.22 -8.50
C GLY A 285 -14.18 -8.78 -9.25
N PRO A 286 -15.09 -9.51 -8.58
CA PRO A 286 -16.28 -10.02 -9.21
C PRO A 286 -17.17 -8.82 -9.53
N GLU A 287 -17.20 -8.40 -10.79
CA GLU A 287 -18.24 -7.49 -11.25
C GLU A 287 -19.56 -8.27 -11.11
N ALA A 288 -20.22 -8.12 -9.96
CA ALA A 288 -21.53 -8.68 -9.71
C ALA A 288 -22.38 -8.26 -10.91
N PRO A 289 -23.00 -9.21 -11.65
CA PRO A 289 -23.59 -8.91 -12.94
C PRO A 289 -24.51 -7.71 -12.78
N ARG A 290 -24.24 -6.65 -13.55
CA ARG A 290 -24.91 -5.38 -13.38
C ARG A 290 -26.41 -5.62 -13.49
N LEU A 291 -27.21 -4.92 -12.69
CA LEU A 291 -28.66 -5.11 -12.67
C LEU A 291 -29.28 -5.02 -14.07
N GLY A 292 -28.71 -4.15 -14.92
CA GLY A 292 -29.04 -4.04 -16.34
C GLY A 292 -28.77 -5.31 -17.15
N ASP A 293 -27.60 -5.93 -16.99
CA ASP A 293 -27.24 -7.15 -17.70
C ASP A 293 -28.11 -8.35 -17.28
N ILE A 294 -28.52 -8.41 -16.02
CA ILE A 294 -29.47 -9.44 -15.54
C ILE A 294 -30.84 -9.24 -16.21
N LEU A 295 -31.33 -8.01 -16.30
CA LEU A 295 -32.62 -7.71 -16.94
C LEU A 295 -32.59 -7.96 -18.44
N VAL A 296 -31.47 -7.70 -19.11
CA VAL A 296 -31.27 -7.99 -20.54
C VAL A 296 -31.18 -9.51 -20.76
N ALA A 297 -30.42 -10.23 -19.94
CA ALA A 297 -30.29 -11.68 -20.04
C ALA A 297 -31.62 -12.42 -19.78
N GLU A 298 -32.48 -11.90 -18.90
CA GLU A 298 -33.84 -12.43 -18.67
C GLU A 298 -34.87 -11.97 -19.73
N GLY A 299 -34.45 -11.20 -20.74
CA GLY A 299 -35.32 -10.66 -21.79
C GLY A 299 -36.38 -9.67 -21.28
N LYS A 300 -36.10 -9.01 -20.16
CA LYS A 300 -37.01 -8.07 -19.48
C LYS A 300 -36.74 -6.61 -19.79
N ALA A 301 -35.58 -6.31 -20.37
CA ALA A 301 -35.21 -5.00 -20.89
C ALA A 301 -34.29 -5.17 -22.10
N THR A 302 -34.20 -4.18 -22.98
CA THR A 302 -33.21 -4.17 -24.06
C THR A 302 -31.91 -3.51 -23.60
N ARG A 303 -30.78 -3.88 -24.19
CA ARG A 303 -29.48 -3.27 -23.86
C ARG A 303 -29.49 -1.76 -24.14
N GLU A 304 -30.09 -1.35 -25.26
CA GLU A 304 -30.22 0.06 -25.65
C GLU A 304 -31.03 0.87 -24.63
N ASP A 305 -32.16 0.34 -24.16
CA ASP A 305 -32.99 1.04 -23.17
C ASP A 305 -32.30 1.14 -21.81
N VAL A 306 -31.59 0.09 -21.39
CA VAL A 306 -30.85 0.06 -20.12
C VAL A 306 -29.68 1.04 -20.15
N GLU A 307 -28.94 1.09 -21.25
CA GLU A 307 -27.83 2.04 -21.44
C GLU A 307 -28.34 3.48 -21.49
N ALA A 308 -29.47 3.75 -22.14
CA ALA A 308 -30.10 5.07 -22.16
C ALA A 308 -30.54 5.55 -20.76
N VAL A 309 -31.06 4.65 -19.91
CA VAL A 309 -31.41 4.99 -18.52
C VAL A 309 -30.16 5.17 -17.63
N ALA A 310 -29.09 4.43 -17.90
CA ALA A 310 -27.82 4.56 -17.18
C ALA A 310 -27.10 5.87 -17.50
N ALA A 311 -27.05 6.24 -18.79
CA ALA A 311 -26.35 7.41 -19.31
C ALA A 311 -26.89 8.76 -18.81
N GLU A 312 -28.17 8.82 -18.41
CA GLU A 312 -28.75 10.05 -17.88
C GLU A 312 -28.21 10.46 -16.52
N GLY A 313 -27.54 9.56 -15.79
CA GLY A 313 -27.03 9.83 -14.45
C GLY A 313 -28.13 10.23 -13.44
N GLY A 314 -27.79 10.29 -12.16
CA GLY A 314 -28.70 10.79 -11.13
C GLY A 314 -28.66 10.03 -9.81
N LYS A 315 -29.06 10.74 -8.73
CA LYS A 315 -29.02 10.25 -7.33
C LYS A 315 -29.97 9.09 -7.04
N GLU A 316 -30.93 8.81 -7.92
CA GLU A 316 -31.87 7.70 -7.74
C GLU A 316 -31.29 6.37 -8.23
N LYS A 317 -31.57 5.29 -7.50
CA LYS A 317 -31.11 3.93 -7.83
C LYS A 317 -31.54 3.53 -9.25
N ILE A 318 -30.67 2.86 -9.99
CA ILE A 318 -30.95 2.48 -11.39
C ILE A 318 -32.21 1.62 -11.52
N GLY A 319 -32.48 0.74 -10.55
CA GLY A 319 -33.70 -0.07 -10.50
C GLY A 319 -34.98 0.76 -10.43
N THR A 320 -34.99 1.89 -9.70
CA THR A 320 -36.17 2.76 -9.63
C THR A 320 -36.34 3.58 -10.90
N ARG A 321 -35.23 3.97 -11.55
CA ARG A 321 -35.26 4.67 -12.84
C ARG A 321 -35.77 3.79 -13.98
N LEU A 322 -35.36 2.52 -14.03
CA LEU A 322 -35.85 1.54 -15.01
C LEU A 322 -37.36 1.30 -14.89
N ILE A 323 -37.92 1.36 -13.67
CA ILE A 323 -39.36 1.25 -13.44
C ILE A 323 -40.09 2.54 -13.86
N LYS A 324 -39.59 3.71 -13.47
CA LYS A 324 -40.19 5.01 -13.81
C LYS A 324 -40.27 5.24 -15.32
N LYS A 325 -39.25 4.79 -16.06
CA LYS A 325 -39.20 4.86 -17.52
C LYS A 325 -39.92 3.71 -18.24
N ASN A 326 -40.57 2.83 -17.48
CA ASN A 326 -41.31 1.69 -18.00
C ASN A 326 -40.44 0.72 -18.83
N VAL A 327 -39.13 0.69 -18.59
CA VAL A 327 -38.15 -0.18 -19.25
C VAL A 327 -38.16 -1.57 -18.63
N ALA A 328 -38.44 -1.68 -17.32
CA ALA A 328 -38.59 -2.95 -16.63
C ALA A 328 -39.71 -2.87 -15.57
N LYS A 329 -40.42 -3.98 -15.34
CA LYS A 329 -41.48 -4.02 -14.32
C LYS A 329 -40.88 -4.15 -12.93
N SER A 330 -41.54 -3.57 -11.93
CA SER A 330 -41.12 -3.63 -10.52
C SER A 330 -40.84 -5.06 -10.01
N LYS A 331 -41.65 -6.04 -10.43
CA LYS A 331 -41.46 -7.46 -10.10
C LYS A 331 -40.17 -8.04 -10.70
N ASP A 332 -39.82 -7.63 -11.92
CA ASP A 332 -38.66 -8.13 -12.65
C ASP A 332 -37.37 -7.47 -12.11
N VAL A 333 -37.42 -6.18 -11.77
CA VAL A 333 -36.33 -5.48 -11.08
C VAL A 333 -36.06 -6.08 -9.70
N ALA A 334 -37.09 -6.38 -8.92
CA ALA A 334 -36.93 -7.03 -7.61
C ALA A 334 -36.34 -8.45 -7.71
N LYS A 335 -36.67 -9.20 -8.76
CA LYS A 335 -36.08 -10.51 -9.05
C LYS A 335 -34.62 -10.39 -9.47
N ALA A 336 -34.30 -9.44 -10.34
CA ALA A 336 -32.93 -9.17 -10.78
C ALA A 336 -32.02 -8.75 -9.62
N ILE A 337 -32.50 -7.93 -8.67
CA ILE A 337 -31.75 -7.57 -7.44
C ILE A 337 -31.45 -8.80 -6.58
N ARG A 338 -32.40 -9.73 -6.45
CA ARG A 338 -32.19 -10.99 -5.70
C ARG A 338 -31.19 -11.90 -6.38
N THR A 339 -31.24 -11.99 -7.72
CA THR A 339 -30.26 -12.75 -8.52
C THR A 339 -28.87 -12.13 -8.41
N GLN A 340 -28.76 -10.81 -8.45
CA GLN A 340 -27.49 -10.09 -8.27
C GLN A 340 -26.86 -10.42 -6.91
N LYS A 341 -27.66 -10.37 -5.83
CA LYS A 341 -27.22 -10.70 -4.47
C LYS A 341 -26.85 -12.17 -4.30
N ALA A 342 -27.55 -13.08 -4.99
CA ALA A 342 -27.26 -14.52 -4.96
C ALA A 342 -26.01 -14.91 -5.78
N VAL A 343 -25.71 -14.19 -6.87
CA VAL A 343 -24.51 -14.41 -7.69
C VAL A 343 -23.28 -13.80 -7.03
N ALA A 344 -23.40 -12.63 -6.40
CA ALA A 344 -22.34 -12.05 -5.58
C ALA A 344 -21.86 -13.02 -4.49
N GLY A 345 -22.78 -13.77 -3.87
CA GLY A 345 -22.43 -14.79 -2.86
C GLY A 345 -21.94 -16.15 -3.39
N LYS A 346 -22.02 -16.43 -4.71
CA LYS A 346 -21.63 -17.72 -5.31
C LYS A 346 -20.33 -17.71 -6.11
N THR A 347 -19.85 -16.52 -6.49
CA THR A 347 -18.71 -16.37 -7.40
C THR A 347 -17.35 -16.48 -6.70
N ALA A 348 -17.33 -16.56 -5.37
CA ALA A 348 -16.12 -16.64 -4.56
C ALA A 348 -15.32 -17.96 -4.70
N GLU A 349 -15.84 -19.03 -5.31
CA GLU A 349 -15.22 -20.37 -5.17
C GLU A 349 -14.50 -20.98 -6.38
N SER A 350 -14.54 -20.50 -7.65
CA SER A 350 -13.86 -21.27 -8.73
C SER A 350 -13.64 -20.62 -10.12
N SER A 351 -13.16 -19.37 -10.22
CA SER A 351 -12.63 -18.93 -11.52
C SER A 351 -11.49 -17.92 -11.42
N VAL A 352 -10.30 -18.30 -11.86
CA VAL A 352 -9.18 -17.39 -12.11
C VAL A 352 -9.24 -16.93 -13.57
N ARG A 353 -9.54 -15.65 -13.80
CA ARG A 353 -9.53 -15.04 -15.14
C ARG A 353 -8.22 -14.28 -15.34
N VAL A 354 -7.39 -14.77 -16.26
CA VAL A 354 -6.14 -14.10 -16.66
C VAL A 354 -6.43 -13.16 -17.82
N THR A 355 -5.95 -11.91 -17.76
CA THR A 355 -6.11 -10.92 -18.83
C THR A 355 -5.33 -11.32 -20.08
N THR A 356 -5.87 -11.03 -21.27
CA THR A 356 -5.26 -11.41 -22.57
C THR A 356 -3.87 -10.81 -22.75
N GLY A 357 -3.63 -9.60 -22.26
CA GLY A 357 -2.31 -8.95 -22.33
C GLY A 357 -1.23 -9.66 -21.50
N ARG A 358 -1.57 -10.21 -20.32
CA ARG A 358 -0.63 -10.97 -19.50
C ARG A 358 -0.30 -12.33 -20.10
N LEU A 359 -1.28 -12.97 -20.74
CA LEU A 359 -1.05 -14.16 -21.54
C LEU A 359 -0.10 -13.87 -22.71
N ASP A 360 -0.25 -12.74 -23.39
CA ASP A 360 0.65 -12.35 -24.49
C ASP A 360 2.08 -12.06 -23.99
N THR A 361 2.24 -11.35 -22.86
CA THR A 361 3.56 -11.14 -22.25
C THR A 361 4.20 -12.45 -21.79
N LEU A 362 3.43 -13.36 -21.18
CA LEU A 362 3.91 -14.69 -20.80
C LEU A 362 4.37 -15.48 -22.03
N ILE A 363 3.62 -15.44 -23.13
CA ILE A 363 4.01 -16.07 -24.41
C ILE A 363 5.34 -15.49 -24.91
N ASN A 364 5.51 -14.17 -24.85
CA ASN A 364 6.75 -13.51 -25.29
C ASN A 364 7.95 -13.91 -24.42
N MET A 365 7.81 -13.86 -23.09
CA MET A 365 8.89 -14.25 -22.16
C MET A 365 9.26 -15.72 -22.30
N VAL A 366 8.28 -16.62 -22.44
CA VAL A 366 8.53 -18.05 -22.68
C VAL A 366 9.19 -18.26 -24.05
N GLY A 367 8.80 -17.48 -25.06
CA GLY A 367 9.46 -17.48 -26.37
C GLY A 367 10.92 -17.05 -26.31
N GLU A 368 11.22 -15.96 -25.59
CA GLU A 368 12.59 -15.49 -25.36
C GLU A 368 13.41 -16.50 -24.55
N MET A 369 12.80 -17.14 -23.55
CA MET A 369 13.45 -18.19 -22.76
C MET A 369 13.82 -19.42 -23.62
N VAL A 370 12.96 -19.82 -24.57
CA VAL A 370 13.29 -20.90 -25.51
C VAL A 370 14.49 -20.52 -26.39
N ILE A 371 14.57 -19.27 -26.82
CA ILE A 371 15.70 -18.76 -27.62
C ILE A 371 16.99 -18.75 -26.78
N ALA A 372 16.93 -18.20 -25.56
CA ALA A 372 18.08 -18.15 -24.65
C ALA A 372 18.58 -19.55 -24.30
N GLN A 373 17.68 -20.50 -24.03
CA GLN A 373 18.04 -21.89 -23.77
C GLN A 373 18.72 -22.54 -24.98
N ALA A 374 18.22 -22.28 -26.20
CA ALA A 374 18.82 -22.79 -27.43
C ALA A 374 20.22 -22.19 -27.67
N MET A 375 20.41 -20.91 -27.37
CA MET A 375 21.72 -20.25 -27.45
C MET A 375 22.72 -20.89 -26.49
N VAL A 376 22.33 -21.13 -25.23
CA VAL A 376 23.18 -21.80 -24.23
C VAL A 376 23.46 -23.25 -24.62
N ALA A 377 22.46 -23.97 -25.13
CA ALA A 377 22.64 -25.36 -25.54
C ALA A 377 23.55 -25.53 -26.77
N GLN A 378 23.63 -24.51 -27.63
CA GLN A 378 24.49 -24.49 -28.83
C GLN A 378 25.82 -23.75 -28.60
N ASP A 379 26.05 -23.20 -27.41
CA ASP A 379 27.26 -22.44 -27.12
C ASP A 379 28.51 -23.35 -27.31
N PRO A 380 29.54 -22.90 -28.05
CA PRO A 380 30.71 -23.73 -28.33
C PRO A 380 31.44 -24.23 -27.09
N VAL A 381 31.43 -23.48 -25.98
CA VAL A 381 32.04 -23.88 -24.70
C VAL A 381 31.21 -24.99 -24.07
N VAL A 382 29.89 -24.89 -24.13
CA VAL A 382 28.94 -25.88 -23.61
C VAL A 382 28.99 -27.17 -24.42
N VAL A 383 28.95 -27.08 -25.75
CA VAL A 383 28.93 -28.23 -26.66
C VAL A 383 30.25 -29.00 -26.66
N LYS A 384 31.38 -28.31 -26.51
CA LYS A 384 32.72 -28.94 -26.44
C LYS A 384 33.09 -29.38 -25.03
N ASN A 385 32.24 -29.18 -24.03
CA ASN A 385 32.51 -29.60 -22.66
C ASN A 385 32.33 -31.12 -22.52
N ASP A 386 33.31 -31.80 -21.93
CA ASP A 386 33.25 -33.25 -21.67
C ASP A 386 32.36 -33.62 -20.46
N SER A 387 31.79 -32.62 -19.76
CA SER A 387 30.91 -32.84 -18.62
C SER A 387 29.56 -33.42 -19.03
N GLN A 388 29.43 -34.74 -18.86
CA GLN A 388 28.16 -35.44 -19.08
C GLN A 388 27.04 -34.94 -18.16
N ALA A 389 27.37 -34.43 -16.97
CA ALA A 389 26.39 -33.84 -16.04
C ALA A 389 25.79 -32.54 -16.60
N LEU A 390 26.63 -31.66 -17.15
CA LEU A 390 26.19 -30.41 -17.75
C LEU A 390 25.28 -30.66 -18.97
N GLY A 391 25.67 -31.59 -19.85
CA GLY A 391 24.85 -31.96 -21.00
C GLY A 391 23.47 -32.50 -20.61
N ARG A 392 23.38 -33.30 -19.53
CA ARG A 392 22.09 -33.78 -19.00
C ARG A 392 21.24 -32.65 -18.45
N ASN A 393 21.83 -31.72 -17.68
CA ASN A 393 21.10 -30.59 -17.10
C ASN A 393 20.53 -29.67 -18.19
N ILE A 394 21.30 -29.39 -19.24
CA ILE A 394 20.86 -28.56 -20.36
C ILE A 394 19.78 -29.25 -21.19
N ALA A 395 19.88 -30.56 -21.39
CA ALA A 395 18.84 -31.34 -22.04
C ALA A 395 17.54 -31.36 -21.23
N GLN A 396 17.64 -31.49 -19.90
CA GLN A 396 16.49 -31.41 -18.99
C GLN A 396 15.85 -30.02 -18.99
N LEU A 397 16.67 -28.96 -18.96
CA LEU A 397 16.20 -27.58 -19.07
C LEU A 397 15.44 -27.37 -20.39
N GLY A 398 16.00 -27.81 -21.52
CA GLY A 398 15.32 -27.72 -22.81
C GLY A 398 13.99 -28.47 -22.86
N LYS A 399 13.86 -29.60 -22.16
CA LYS A 399 12.60 -30.33 -22.04
C LYS A 399 11.55 -29.52 -21.27
N ILE A 400 11.91 -28.99 -20.10
CA ILE A 400 11.00 -28.20 -19.25
C ILE A 400 10.56 -26.93 -19.97
N THR A 401 11.50 -26.22 -20.60
CA THR A 401 11.21 -24.99 -21.36
C THR A 401 10.24 -25.26 -22.51
N ARG A 402 10.37 -26.41 -23.20
CA ARG A 402 9.43 -26.81 -24.25
C ARG A 402 8.05 -27.20 -23.72
N GLU A 403 7.98 -27.94 -22.62
CA GLU A 403 6.71 -28.28 -21.95
C GLU A 403 5.98 -26.99 -21.49
N LEU A 404 6.70 -26.01 -20.95
CA LEU A 404 6.15 -24.72 -20.57
C LEU A 404 5.65 -23.93 -21.79
N GLN A 405 6.38 -23.94 -22.90
CA GLN A 405 5.96 -23.32 -24.15
C GLN A 405 4.67 -23.95 -24.70
N GLU A 406 4.56 -25.27 -24.71
CA GLU A 406 3.37 -25.98 -25.17
C GLU A 406 2.15 -25.68 -24.27
N LEU A 407 2.34 -25.67 -22.94
CA LEU A 407 1.29 -25.29 -21.99
C LEU A 407 0.84 -23.84 -22.20
N THR A 408 1.78 -22.93 -22.43
CA THR A 408 1.51 -21.50 -22.64
C THR A 408 0.80 -21.25 -23.97
N LEU A 409 1.18 -21.96 -25.03
CA LEU A 409 0.48 -21.95 -26.30
C LEU A 409 -0.93 -22.54 -26.20
N SER A 410 -1.17 -23.53 -25.34
CA SER A 410 -2.50 -24.09 -25.08
C SER A 410 -3.43 -23.13 -24.35
N MET A 411 -2.87 -22.23 -23.52
CA MET A 411 -3.61 -21.17 -22.82
C MET A 411 -3.99 -20.01 -23.73
N ARG A 412 -3.36 -19.89 -24.91
CA ARG A 412 -3.74 -18.92 -25.94
C ARG A 412 -5.10 -19.32 -26.50
N MET A 413 -6.17 -18.66 -26.03
CA MET A 413 -7.51 -18.85 -26.57
C MET A 413 -7.50 -18.69 -28.09
N VAL A 414 -7.74 -19.78 -28.83
CA VAL A 414 -8.21 -19.68 -30.21
C VAL A 414 -9.69 -19.30 -30.12
N PRO A 415 -10.11 -18.11 -30.60
CA PRO A 415 -11.51 -17.70 -30.53
C PRO A 415 -12.34 -18.51 -31.54
N LEU A 416 -12.68 -19.76 -31.22
CA LEU A 416 -13.59 -20.57 -32.04
C LEU A 416 -15.07 -20.16 -31.84
N LYS A 417 -15.40 -19.36 -30.82
CA LYS A 417 -16.80 -19.03 -30.50
C LYS A 417 -17.43 -18.02 -31.48
N ASN A 418 -16.64 -17.08 -32.02
CA ASN A 418 -17.15 -16.06 -32.95
C ASN A 418 -17.30 -16.56 -34.39
N THR A 419 -16.62 -17.64 -34.77
CA THR A 419 -16.78 -18.27 -36.09
C THR A 419 -18.02 -19.17 -36.17
N PHE A 420 -18.41 -19.83 -35.08
CA PHE A 420 -19.61 -20.68 -35.08
C PHE A 420 -20.94 -19.92 -34.95
N GLN A 421 -20.94 -18.71 -34.37
CA GLN A 421 -22.16 -17.89 -34.28
C GLN A 421 -22.55 -17.16 -35.58
N LYS A 422 -21.69 -17.16 -36.61
CA LYS A 422 -22.01 -16.63 -37.94
C LYS A 422 -22.46 -17.72 -38.94
N MET A 423 -22.51 -18.99 -38.53
CA MET A 423 -22.89 -20.12 -39.40
C MET A 423 -24.12 -20.91 -38.91
N ALA A 424 -24.84 -20.44 -37.87
CA ALA A 424 -26.05 -21.09 -37.35
C ALA A 424 -27.29 -20.22 -37.59
#